data_AF-V4U1K4-F1
#
_entry.id   AF-V4U1K4-F1
#
_cell.length_a   1.000
_cell.length_b   1.000
_cell.length_c   1.000
_cell.angle_alpha   90.00
_cell.angle_beta   90.00
_cell.angle_gamma   90.00
#
_symmetry.space_group_name_H-M   'P 1'
#
loop_
_entity.id
_entity.type
_entity.pdbx_description
1 polymer ?
#
loop_
_entity_poly.entity_id
_entity_poly.type
_entity_poly.pdbx_seq_one_letter_code
_entity_poly.pdbx_strand_id
1 'polypeptide(L)' 'GNKTDIIICSYDDHFLVIATQIGTMGTILHARKDADISVHPTFSVSVIFGKRDEPMLVACARQLIEHIRYVEASI' A
#
# COMPACT_ATOMS: atom_id res chain seq x y z
N GLY A 1 20.75 -1.80 7.09
CA GLY A 1 19.35 -1.43 6.81
C GLY A 1 18.85 -0.52 7.91
N ASN A 2 17.94 0.39 7.60
CA ASN A 2 17.35 1.28 8.61
C ASN A 2 16.28 0.53 9.40
N LYS A 3 16.25 0.73 10.73
CA LYS A 3 15.16 0.20 11.56
C LYS A 3 13.85 0.74 11.00
N THR A 4 12.92 -0.16 10.71
CA THR A 4 11.59 0.18 10.19
C THR A 4 10.55 -0.46 11.09
N ASP A 5 9.67 0.35 11.64
CA ASP A 5 8.52 -0.12 12.38
C ASP A 5 7.36 -0.30 11.39
N ILE A 6 6.74 -1.48 11.41
CA ILE A 6 5.63 -1.85 10.53
C ILE A 6 4.40 -2.12 11.40
N ILE A 7 3.30 -1.46 11.08
CA ILE A 7 2.00 -1.64 11.73
C ILE A 7 0.97 -1.98 10.65
N ILE A 8 0.19 -3.03 10.87
CA ILE A 8 -0.90 -3.44 9.99
C ILE A 8 -2.18 -3.44 10.82
N CYS A 9 -3.16 -2.64 10.41
CA CYS A 9 -4.50 -2.62 10.98
C CYS A 9 -5.48 -3.15 9.94
N SER A 10 -6.37 -4.03 10.38
CA SER A 10 -7.50 -4.52 9.58
C SER A 10 -8.77 -3.83 10.04
N TYR A 11 -9.52 -3.30 9.08
CA TYR A 11 -10.87 -2.78 9.24
C TYR A 11 -11.82 -3.57 8.34
N ASP A 12 -13.12 -3.41 8.53
CA ASP A 12 -14.13 -4.15 7.77
C ASP A 12 -14.06 -3.89 6.25
N ASP A 13 -13.59 -2.71 5.83
CA ASP A 13 -13.58 -2.26 4.43
C ASP A 13 -12.17 -2.01 3.85
N HIS A 14 -11.14 -1.92 4.69
CA HIS A 14 -9.78 -1.64 4.24
C HIS A 14 -8.69 -2.14 5.21
N PHE A 15 -7.45 -2.16 4.73
CA PHE A 15 -6.27 -2.35 5.56
C PHE A 15 -5.46 -1.06 5.59
N LEU A 16 -4.95 -0.72 6.77
CA LEU A 16 -3.98 0.36 6.95
C LEU A 16 -2.61 -0.23 7.23
N VAL A 17 -1.66 0.04 6.33
CA VAL A 17 -0.26 -0.36 6.50
C VAL A 17 0.57 0.89 6.73
N ILE A 18 1.27 0.93 7.86
CA ILE A 18 2.19 2.01 8.21
C ILE A 18 3.59 1.43 8.24
N ALA A 19 4.51 2.04 7.49
CA ALA A 19 5.93 1.73 7.51
C ALA A 19 6.71 3.02 7.80
N THR A 20 7.32 3.12 8.98
CA THR A 20 8.04 4.33 9.42
C THR A 20 9.44 4.00 9.94
N GLN A 21 10.41 4.87 9.67
CA GLN A 21 11.81 4.69 10.09
C GLN A 21 12.28 5.72 11.14
N ILE A 22 11.59 6.85 11.23
CA ILE A 22 11.98 7.98 12.10
C ILE A 22 10.78 8.54 12.89
N GLY A 23 9.74 7.72 13.07
CA GLY A 23 8.51 8.12 13.79
C GLY A 23 7.68 9.17 13.08
N THR A 24 7.90 9.38 11.78
CA THR A 24 7.09 10.28 10.95
C THR A 24 6.01 9.51 10.18
N MET A 25 4.94 10.22 9.83
CA MET A 25 3.82 9.65 9.09
C MET A 25 4.14 9.45 7.59
N GLY A 26 5.07 10.24 7.04
CA GLY A 26 5.47 10.15 5.64
C GLY A 26 4.37 10.58 4.65
N THR A 27 4.34 9.92 3.51
CA THR A 27 3.33 10.13 2.46
C THR A 27 2.19 9.13 2.63
N ILE A 28 0.94 9.59 2.59
CA ILE A 28 -0.24 8.73 2.57
C ILE A 28 -0.55 8.36 1.13
N LEU A 29 -0.61 7.05 0.89
CA LEU A 29 -0.99 6.47 -0.38
C LEU A 29 -2.27 5.67 -0.17
N HIS A 30 -3.24 5.87 -1.07
CA HIS A 30 -4.46 5.09 -1.12
C HIS A 30 -4.38 4.17 -2.33
N ALA A 31 -4.36 2.86 -2.06
CA ALA A 31 -4.40 1.81 -3.07
C ALA A 31 -5.79 1.19 -3.12
N ARG A 32 -6.37 1.14 -4.30
CA ARG A 32 -7.71 0.59 -4.54
C ARG A 32 -7.62 -0.50 -5.61
N LYS A 33 -8.28 -1.64 -5.37
CA LYS A 33 -8.46 -2.67 -6.41
C LYS A 33 -9.38 -2.12 -7.50
N ASP A 34 -8.96 -2.20 -8.75
CA ASP A 34 -9.78 -1.79 -9.87
C ASP A 34 -10.94 -2.79 -10.07
N ALA A 35 -12.07 -2.31 -10.60
CA ALA A 35 -13.31 -3.09 -10.71
C ALA A 35 -13.29 -4.16 -11.82
N ASP A 36 -12.13 -4.45 -12.40
CA ASP A 36 -11.99 -5.40 -13.50
C ASP A 36 -12.11 -6.86 -13.03
N ILE A 37 -12.73 -7.68 -13.89
CA ILE A 37 -12.94 -9.13 -13.69
C ILE A 37 -11.67 -9.92 -14.10
N SER A 38 -10.49 -9.29 -14.02
CA SER A 38 -9.23 -9.92 -14.38
C SER A 38 -8.83 -10.97 -13.35
N VAL A 39 -8.27 -12.09 -13.83
CA VAL A 39 -7.62 -13.12 -12.99
C VAL A 39 -6.49 -12.51 -12.16
N HIS A 40 -5.85 -11.46 -12.68
CA HIS A 40 -4.81 -10.71 -11.99
C HIS A 40 -5.38 -9.36 -11.53
N PRO A 41 -5.59 -9.15 -10.22
CA PRO A 41 -6.13 -7.90 -9.72
C PRO A 41 -5.14 -6.76 -9.98
N THR A 42 -5.62 -5.67 -10.58
CA THR A 42 -4.84 -4.43 -10.72
C THR A 42 -5.23 -3.46 -9.61
N PHE A 43 -4.28 -2.60 -9.25
CA PHE A 43 -4.46 -1.60 -8.19
C PHE A 43 -4.11 -0.21 -8.69
N SER A 44 -5.06 0.70 -8.58
CA SER A 44 -4.83 2.13 -8.71
C SER A 44 -4.28 2.69 -7.39
N VAL A 45 -3.22 3.48 -7.46
CA VAL A 45 -2.59 4.11 -6.29
C VAL A 45 -2.61 5.62 -6.47
N SER A 46 -3.08 6.33 -5.44
CA SER A 46 -3.16 7.79 -5.41
C SER A 46 -2.50 8.34 -4.16
N VAL A 47 -1.80 9.48 -4.30
CA VAL A 47 -1.22 10.20 -3.16
C VAL A 47 -2.30 11.06 -2.52
N ILE A 48 -2.67 10.74 -1.29
CA ILE A 48 -3.64 11.54 -0.52
C ILE A 48 -2.93 12.72 0.14
N PHE A 49 -1.77 12.49 0.74
CA PHE A 49 -0.99 13.50 1.46
C PHE A 49 0.51 13.24 1.31
N GLY A 50 1.33 14.28 1.22
CA GLY A 50 2.78 14.18 1.02
C GLY A 50 3.23 14.52 -0.39
N LYS A 51 4.43 14.09 -0.79
CA LYS A 51 5.02 14.38 -2.11
C LYS A 51 4.28 13.64 -3.24
N ARG A 52 3.97 14.35 -4.33
CA ARG A 52 3.19 13.84 -5.48
C ARG A 52 4.03 13.60 -6.73
N ASP A 53 5.22 14.15 -6.77
CA ASP A 53 6.19 14.15 -7.86
C ASP A 53 7.20 12.99 -7.77
N GLU A 54 6.91 11.98 -6.94
CA GLU A 54 7.76 10.83 -6.67
C GLU A 54 7.12 9.55 -7.27
N PRO A 55 7.24 9.29 -8.59
CA PRO A 55 6.55 8.17 -9.26
C PRO A 55 6.98 6.80 -8.72
N MET A 56 8.22 6.69 -8.25
CA MET A 56 8.73 5.47 -7.61
C MET A 56 7.95 5.11 -6.34
N LEU A 57 7.51 6.11 -5.57
CA LEU A 57 6.75 5.87 -4.35
C LEU A 57 5.39 5.20 -4.66
N VAL A 58 4.71 5.68 -5.70
CA VAL A 58 3.45 5.10 -6.19
C VAL A 58 3.67 3.68 -6.71
N ALA A 59 4.74 3.46 -7.48
CA ALA A 59 5.09 2.14 -7.99
C ALA A 59 5.41 1.13 -6.87
N CYS A 60 6.17 1.54 -5.86
CA CYS A 60 6.49 0.69 -4.71
C CYS A 60 5.25 0.34 -3.89
N ALA A 61 4.35 1.31 -3.63
CA ALA A 61 3.10 1.03 -2.92
C ALA A 61 2.19 0.06 -3.67
N ARG A 62 2.15 0.16 -5.01
CA ARG A 62 1.44 -0.80 -5.85
C ARG A 62 2.03 -2.21 -5.72
N GLN A 63 3.35 -2.35 -5.82
CA GLN A 63 4.00 -3.64 -5.65
C GLN A 63 3.75 -4.22 -4.25
N LEU A 64 3.79 -3.39 -3.22
CA LEU A 64 3.56 -3.82 -1.84
C LEU A 64 2.14 -4.37 -1.65
N ILE A 65 1.11 -3.68 -2.14
CA ILE A 65 -0.28 -4.18 -2.01
C ILE A 65 -0.53 -5.43 -2.86
N GLU A 66 0.07 -5.53 -4.04
CA GLU A 66 0.02 -6.74 -4.87
C GLU A 66 0.61 -7.95 -4.14
N HIS A 67 1.71 -7.77 -3.39
CA HIS A 67 2.31 -8.84 -2.58
C HIS A 67 1.45 -9.21 -1.36
N ILE A 68 0.86 -8.23 -0.66
CA ILE A 68 0.02 -8.51 0.52
C ILE A 68 -1.20 -9.36 0.13
N ARG A 69 -1.82 -9.09 -1.03
CA ARG A 69 -2.99 -9.85 -1.49
C ARG A 69 -2.72 -11.32 -1.79
N TYR A 70 -1.52 -11.64 -2.26
CA TYR A 70 -1.15 -13.02 -2.53
C TYR A 70 -1.15 -13.87 -1.24
N VAL A 71 -0.84 -13.24 -0.11
CA VAL A 71 -0.84 -13.88 1.21
C VAL A 71 -2.27 -14.18 1.69
N GLU A 72 -3.22 -13.27 1.44
CA GLU A 72 -4.62 -13.42 1.85
C GLU A 72 -5.39 -14.48 1.03
N ALA A 73 -5.06 -14.64 -0.26
CA ALA A 73 -5.71 -15.62 -1.15
C ALA A 73 -5.18 -17.07 -0.98
N SER A 74 -4.17 -17.27 -0.13
CA SER A 74 -3.53 -18.57 0.12
C SER A 74 -3.94 -19.20 1.47
N ILE A 75 -4.94 -18.64 2.13
CA ILE A 75 -5.53 -19.08 3.41
C ILE A 75 -6.99 -19.44 3.18
#